data_AF-A0A2K3E284-F1
#
_entry.id   AF-A0A2K3E284-F1
#
_cell.length_a   1.000
_cell.length_b   1.000
_cell.length_c   1.000
_cell.angle_alpha   90.00
_cell.angle_beta   90.00
_cell.angle_gamma   90.00
#
_symmetry.space_group_name_H-M   'P 1'
#
loop_
_entity.id
_entity.type
_entity.pdbx_description
1 polymer ?
#
loop_
_entity_poly.entity_id
_entity_poly.type
_entity_poly.pdbx_seq_one_letter_code
_entity_poly.pdbx_strand_id
1 'polypeptide(L)'
;MWGKKNASAAQVVRERKEEEVARNALFAGQEGEIVIDPTQLPVEEQTTDQLVRTAQQTHKETTQAAQRALKVIEESKQIQAETMKNLEDQNKKMWDIHTRMDDMNEELTYAEKLLSYMRRCCCCWLCDSCTGADPEEQRKRAWQRRVAKGKTAVPAGRGQPPQQGRGGAGEKANGGGGGNGAGGKEQGGTYRNPDIRLPDEHRGVEMGLHEETRKQDEVIDQIHAGLEHLLEGARGMHGELAAQNKELDALDDKAAATRDRINDVNKNSQLRNMAGIRLK
;
A
#
# COMPACT_ATOMS: atom_id res chain seq x y z
N MET A 1 38.89 -3.26 0.34
CA MET A 1 38.64 -1.81 0.24
C MET A 1 37.13 -1.57 0.16
N TRP A 2 36.45 -1.44 1.30
CA TRP A 2 35.01 -1.14 1.34
C TRP A 2 34.82 0.05 2.29
N GLY A 3 34.72 1.24 1.70
CA GLY A 3 34.48 2.50 2.42
C GLY A 3 33.23 3.18 1.87
N LYS A 4 32.06 2.59 2.09
CA LYS A 4 30.80 3.32 1.92
C LYS A 4 30.63 4.18 3.16
N LYS A 5 30.82 5.50 2.99
CA LYS A 5 30.63 6.50 4.02
C LYS A 5 29.15 6.48 4.42
N ASN A 6 28.86 6.10 5.66
CA ASN A 6 27.53 6.24 6.24
C ASN A 6 27.22 7.73 6.32
N ALA A 7 26.32 8.21 5.46
CA ALA A 7 25.79 9.56 5.58
C ALA A 7 25.08 9.67 6.93
N SER A 8 25.44 10.68 7.73
CA SER A 8 24.76 10.98 8.99
C SER A 8 23.27 11.19 8.71
N ALA A 9 22.37 10.76 9.61
CA ALA A 9 20.93 10.98 9.47
C ALA A 9 20.57 12.45 9.22
N ALA A 10 21.36 13.38 9.78
CA ALA A 10 21.24 14.81 9.53
C ALA A 10 21.53 15.21 8.07
N GLN A 11 22.44 14.49 7.41
CA GLN A 11 22.84 14.73 6.03
C GLN A 11 21.74 14.27 5.06
N VAL A 12 21.14 13.11 5.32
CA VAL A 12 19.99 12.58 4.53
C VAL A 12 18.75 13.46 4.69
N VAL A 13 18.50 13.99 5.90
CA VAL A 13 17.39 14.93 6.14
C VAL A 13 17.61 16.25 5.43
N ARG A 14 18.85 16.73 5.37
CA ARG A 14 19.18 17.95 4.64
C ARG A 14 19.03 17.76 3.13
N GLU A 15 19.50 16.63 2.61
CA GLU A 15 19.40 16.26 1.20
C GLU A 15 17.94 16.09 0.74
N ARG A 16 17.07 15.46 1.56
CA ARG A 16 15.62 15.40 1.27
C ARG A 16 14.94 16.76 1.33
N LYS A 17 15.34 17.64 2.24
CA LYS A 17 14.82 19.02 2.29
C LYS A 17 15.28 19.82 1.07
N GLU A 18 16.51 19.62 0.62
CA GLU A 18 17.04 20.24 -0.59
C GLU A 18 16.31 19.73 -1.85
N GLU A 19 16.03 18.43 -1.96
CA GLU A 19 15.20 17.87 -3.04
C GLU A 19 13.75 18.34 -2.99
N GLU A 20 13.16 18.46 -1.79
CA GLU A 20 11.79 18.93 -1.61
C GLU A 20 11.66 20.43 -1.92
N VAL A 21 12.68 21.22 -1.59
CA VAL A 21 12.77 22.63 -1.99
C VAL A 21 13.01 22.75 -3.50
N ALA A 22 13.85 21.90 -4.10
CA ALA A 22 14.07 21.90 -5.55
C ALA A 22 12.80 21.47 -6.31
N ARG A 23 12.09 20.46 -5.83
CA ARG A 23 10.80 20.02 -6.37
C ARG A 23 9.73 21.09 -6.18
N ASN A 24 9.64 21.71 -5.00
CA ASN A 24 8.76 22.85 -4.81
C ASN A 24 9.17 24.04 -5.67
N ALA A 25 10.44 24.31 -5.95
CA ALA A 25 10.84 25.37 -6.88
C ALA A 25 10.48 25.04 -8.34
N LEU A 26 10.45 23.76 -8.70
CA LEU A 26 10.01 23.27 -10.02
C LEU A 26 8.47 23.31 -10.19
N PHE A 27 7.70 23.10 -9.12
CA PHE A 27 6.22 23.01 -9.16
C PHE A 27 5.48 24.22 -8.56
N ALA A 28 6.09 24.97 -7.66
CA ALA A 28 5.58 26.25 -7.17
C ALA A 28 5.90 27.29 -8.23
N GLY A 29 5.10 27.25 -9.30
CA GLY A 29 5.01 28.26 -10.34
C GLY A 29 6.26 29.10 -10.44
N GLN A 30 7.26 28.59 -11.18
CA GLN A 30 7.95 29.53 -12.03
C GLN A 30 6.82 30.16 -12.83
N GLU A 31 6.42 31.37 -12.43
CA GLU A 31 5.90 32.38 -13.32
C GLU A 31 7.01 32.56 -14.36
N GLY A 32 7.21 31.55 -15.20
CA GLY A 32 7.59 31.78 -16.55
C GLY A 32 6.48 32.68 -17.00
N GLU A 33 6.76 33.99 -16.95
CA GLU A 33 6.53 34.84 -18.09
C GLU A 33 6.50 33.90 -19.28
N ILE A 34 5.30 33.68 -19.84
CA ILE A 34 5.18 32.99 -21.10
C ILE A 34 6.14 33.81 -21.95
N VAL A 35 7.33 33.28 -22.20
CA VAL A 35 8.27 33.87 -23.14
C VAL A 35 7.58 33.57 -24.45
N ILE A 36 6.61 34.43 -24.75
CA ILE A 36 6.13 34.68 -26.09
C ILE A 36 7.43 35.05 -26.77
N ASP A 37 7.97 34.08 -27.51
CA ASP A 37 9.21 34.25 -28.24
C ASP A 37 9.12 35.62 -28.93
N PRO A 38 10.02 36.57 -28.67
CA PRO A 38 9.93 37.93 -29.19
C PRO A 38 10.07 37.98 -30.73
N THR A 39 10.19 36.83 -31.39
CA THR A 39 10.03 36.65 -32.84
C THR A 39 8.60 36.33 -33.31
N GLN A 40 7.64 36.14 -32.40
CA GLN A 40 6.22 36.06 -32.74
C GLN A 40 5.71 37.45 -33.14
N LEU A 41 5.82 37.74 -34.43
CA LEU A 41 4.93 38.72 -35.06
C LEU A 41 3.48 38.35 -34.72
N PRO A 42 2.58 39.32 -34.48
CA PRO A 42 1.16 39.03 -34.35
C PRO A 42 0.73 38.13 -35.51
N VAL A 43 -0.16 37.16 -35.25
CA VAL A 43 -0.62 36.15 -36.25
C VAL A 43 -1.07 36.80 -37.56
N GLU A 44 -1.49 38.07 -37.49
CA GLU A 44 -1.92 38.94 -38.59
C GLU A 44 -0.78 39.42 -39.51
N GLU A 45 0.49 39.40 -39.08
CA GLU A 45 1.67 39.79 -39.87
C GLU A 45 2.54 38.59 -40.30
N GLN A 46 2.26 37.38 -39.81
CA GLN A 46 3.02 36.18 -40.19
C GLN A 46 2.62 35.71 -41.59
N THR A 47 3.61 35.42 -42.43
CA THR A 47 3.35 34.78 -43.72
C THR A 47 2.82 33.37 -43.49
N THR A 48 2.00 32.86 -44.42
CA THR A 48 1.45 31.49 -44.37
C THR A 48 2.55 30.46 -44.11
N ASP A 49 3.69 30.59 -44.79
CA ASP A 49 4.89 29.76 -44.56
C ASP A 49 5.40 29.75 -43.11
N GLN A 50 5.40 30.88 -42.42
CA GLN A 50 5.85 30.98 -41.03
C GLN A 50 4.88 30.24 -40.10
N LEU A 51 3.57 30.41 -40.31
CA LEU A 51 2.53 29.72 -39.54
C LEU A 51 2.62 28.20 -39.71
N VAL A 52 2.86 27.72 -40.94
CA VAL A 52 3.01 26.29 -41.23
C VAL A 52 4.24 25.70 -40.52
N ARG A 53 5.38 26.40 -40.55
CA ARG A 53 6.60 25.94 -39.86
C ARG A 53 6.42 25.89 -38.35
N THR A 54 5.80 26.92 -37.77
CA THR A 54 5.47 26.96 -36.34
C THR A 54 4.56 25.80 -35.97
N ALA A 55 3.50 25.55 -36.74
CA ALA A 55 2.59 24.43 -36.49
C ALA A 55 3.31 23.07 -36.52
N GLN A 56 4.18 22.83 -37.51
CA GLN A 56 4.99 21.60 -37.57
C GLN A 56 5.90 21.44 -36.35
N GLN A 57 6.53 22.54 -35.92
CA GLN A 57 7.43 22.53 -34.76
C GLN A 57 6.66 22.24 -33.48
N THR A 58 5.55 22.94 -33.25
CA THR A 58 4.69 22.74 -32.09
C THR A 58 4.12 21.32 -32.03
N HIS A 59 3.73 20.72 -33.17
CA HIS A 59 3.29 19.33 -33.19
C HIS A 59 4.40 18.36 -32.78
N LYS A 60 5.62 18.51 -33.31
CA LYS A 60 6.75 17.64 -32.89
C LYS A 60 7.07 17.78 -31.41
N GLU A 61 7.07 19.01 -30.90
CA GLU A 61 7.30 19.28 -29.47
C GLU A 61 6.20 18.67 -28.60
N THR A 62 4.95 18.76 -29.03
CA THR A 62 3.79 18.16 -28.36
C THR A 62 3.90 16.64 -28.32
N THR A 63 4.25 15.99 -29.44
CA THR A 63 4.47 14.54 -29.47
C THR A 63 5.61 14.13 -28.56
N GLN A 64 6.73 14.86 -28.58
CA GLN A 64 7.86 14.57 -27.71
C GLN A 64 7.49 14.75 -26.22
N ALA A 65 6.69 15.77 -25.90
CA ALA A 65 6.18 15.97 -24.55
C ALA A 65 5.26 14.82 -24.11
N ALA A 66 4.36 14.36 -24.98
CA ALA A 66 3.49 13.21 -24.74
C ALA A 66 4.32 11.93 -24.51
N GLN A 67 5.35 11.68 -25.34
CA GLN A 67 6.26 10.54 -25.15
C GLN A 67 7.01 10.58 -23.81
N ARG A 68 7.45 11.78 -23.38
CA ARG A 68 8.06 11.96 -22.05
C ARG A 68 7.05 11.64 -20.93
N ALA A 69 5.81 12.10 -21.05
CA ALA A 69 4.76 11.81 -20.08
C ALA A 69 4.45 10.31 -20.00
N LEU A 70 4.35 9.63 -21.15
CA LEU A 70 4.12 8.19 -21.21
C LEU A 70 5.23 7.40 -20.50
N LYS A 71 6.51 7.78 -20.71
CA LYS A 71 7.64 7.17 -20.02
C LYS A 71 7.51 7.29 -18.50
N VAL A 72 7.18 8.48 -18.00
CA VAL A 72 6.99 8.73 -16.57
C VAL A 72 5.84 7.89 -16.00
N ILE A 73 4.75 7.72 -16.75
CA ILE A 73 3.62 6.89 -16.34
C ILE A 73 4.04 5.43 -16.24
N GLU A 74 4.80 4.90 -17.20
CA GLU A 74 5.26 3.50 -17.15
C GLU A 74 6.24 3.25 -15.99
N GLU A 75 7.17 4.18 -15.75
CA GLU A 75 8.04 4.16 -14.56
C GLU A 75 7.21 4.21 -13.26
N SER A 76 6.18 5.06 -13.22
CA SER A 76 5.28 5.18 -12.06
C SER A 76 4.49 3.90 -11.82
N LYS A 77 4.07 3.18 -12.87
CA LYS A 77 3.36 1.89 -12.74
C LYS A 77 4.26 0.82 -12.11
N GLN A 78 5.53 0.80 -12.48
CA GLN A 78 6.50 -0.13 -11.89
C GLN A 78 6.72 0.18 -10.40
N ILE A 79 6.92 1.47 -10.06
CA ILE A 79 7.05 1.92 -8.67
C ILE A 79 5.80 1.58 -7.87
N GLN A 80 4.62 1.77 -8.45
CA GLN A 80 3.35 1.42 -7.83
C GLN A 80 3.25 -0.08 -7.54
N ALA A 81 3.60 -0.94 -8.51
CA ALA A 81 3.59 -2.39 -8.32
C ALA A 81 4.55 -2.84 -7.21
N GLU A 82 5.75 -2.27 -7.17
CA GLU A 82 6.71 -2.52 -6.09
C GLU A 82 6.19 -2.02 -4.74
N THR A 83 5.58 -0.83 -4.71
CA THR A 83 5.01 -0.25 -3.49
C THR A 83 3.87 -1.11 -2.96
N MET A 84 2.97 -1.60 -3.81
CA MET A 84 1.89 -2.51 -3.41
C MET A 84 2.45 -3.80 -2.79
N LYS A 85 3.48 -4.40 -3.41
CA LYS A 85 4.16 -5.57 -2.82
C LYS A 85 4.76 -5.26 -1.44
N ASN A 86 5.39 -4.10 -1.30
CA ASN A 86 5.96 -3.68 -0.02
C ASN A 86 4.86 -3.49 1.05
N LEU A 87 3.68 -2.98 0.69
CA LEU A 87 2.54 -2.86 1.60
C LEU A 87 2.01 -4.24 2.00
N GLU A 88 1.88 -5.19 1.07
CA GLU A 88 1.49 -6.56 1.38
C GLU A 88 2.49 -7.25 2.34
N ASP A 89 3.78 -7.04 2.14
CA ASP A 89 4.81 -7.60 3.01
C ASP A 89 4.84 -6.92 4.38
N GLN A 90 4.51 -5.62 4.47
CA GLN A 90 4.31 -4.93 5.74
C GLN A 90 3.10 -5.50 6.50
N ASN A 91 2.00 -5.78 5.81
CA ASN A 91 0.82 -6.40 6.40
C ASN A 91 1.11 -7.81 6.94
N LYS A 92 1.92 -8.62 6.24
CA LYS A 92 2.35 -9.93 6.79
C LYS A 92 3.19 -9.79 8.06
N LYS A 93 4.08 -8.79 8.11
CA LYS A 93 4.91 -8.51 9.31
C LYS A 93 4.05 -8.05 10.48
N MET A 94 3.09 -7.18 10.21
CA MET A 94 2.09 -6.72 11.17
C MET A 94 1.35 -7.91 11.81
N TRP A 95 0.89 -8.85 10.98
CA TRP A 95 0.24 -10.08 11.46
C TRP A 95 1.17 -11.00 12.29
N ASP A 96 2.44 -11.14 11.90
CA ASP A 96 3.44 -11.88 12.68
C ASP A 96 3.66 -11.23 14.06
N ILE A 97 3.75 -9.89 14.12
CA ILE A 97 3.88 -9.19 15.41
C ILE A 97 2.64 -9.42 16.27
N HIS A 98 1.44 -9.31 15.69
CA HIS A 98 0.20 -9.54 16.42
C HIS A 98 0.16 -10.95 17.03
N THR A 99 0.57 -11.96 16.27
CA THR A 99 0.64 -13.37 16.71
C THR A 99 1.65 -13.55 17.82
N ARG A 100 2.88 -13.01 17.68
CA ARG A 100 3.90 -13.07 18.73
C ARG A 100 3.47 -12.38 20.02
N MET A 101 2.64 -11.33 19.92
CA MET A 101 2.09 -10.67 21.10
C MET A 101 1.01 -11.50 21.78
N ASP A 102 0.22 -12.28 21.04
CA ASP A 102 -0.67 -13.28 21.66
C ASP A 102 0.13 -14.34 22.41
N ASP A 103 1.20 -14.84 21.79
CA ASP A 103 2.09 -15.83 22.40
C ASP A 103 2.73 -15.28 23.69
N MET A 104 3.31 -14.07 23.65
CA MET A 104 3.86 -13.41 24.84
C MET A 104 2.81 -13.23 25.93
N ASN A 105 1.58 -12.87 25.55
CA ASN A 105 0.50 -12.69 26.51
C ASN A 105 0.07 -14.01 27.17
N GLU A 106 0.11 -15.13 26.44
CA GLU A 106 -0.07 -16.47 26.99
C GLU A 106 1.09 -16.86 27.93
N GLU A 107 2.33 -16.60 27.52
CA GLU A 107 3.53 -16.86 28.33
C GLU A 107 3.53 -16.06 29.63
N LEU A 108 3.14 -14.79 29.60
CA LEU A 108 3.00 -13.96 30.81
C LEU A 108 1.94 -14.52 31.74
N THR A 109 0.81 -14.98 31.20
CA THR A 109 -0.24 -15.63 31.99
C THR A 109 0.27 -16.93 32.64
N TYR A 110 1.12 -17.68 31.95
CA TYR A 110 1.78 -18.85 32.51
C TYR A 110 2.76 -18.46 33.63
N ALA A 111 3.59 -17.44 33.41
CA ALA A 111 4.54 -16.94 34.38
C ALA A 111 3.85 -16.42 35.66
N GLU A 112 2.74 -15.68 35.54
CA GLU A 112 1.93 -15.23 36.68
C GLU A 112 1.43 -16.42 37.54
N LYS A 113 0.95 -17.49 36.90
CA LYS A 113 0.50 -18.70 37.59
C LYS A 113 1.64 -19.41 38.30
N LEU A 114 2.81 -19.50 37.66
CA LEU A 114 4.00 -20.11 38.24
C LEU A 114 4.51 -19.31 39.45
N LEU A 115 4.59 -17.99 39.36
CA LEU A 115 4.97 -17.12 40.47
C LEU A 115 3.96 -17.21 41.63
N SER A 116 2.67 -17.24 41.33
CA SER A 116 1.60 -17.46 42.33
C SER A 116 1.73 -18.81 43.02
N TYR A 117 2.08 -19.87 42.27
CA TYR A 117 2.37 -21.19 42.82
C TYR A 117 3.59 -21.16 43.74
N MET A 118 4.73 -20.60 43.31
CA MET A 118 5.93 -20.49 44.15
C MET A 118 5.67 -19.68 45.43
N ARG A 119 4.93 -18.56 45.34
CA ARG A 119 4.53 -17.78 46.51
C ARG A 119 3.67 -18.60 47.48
N ARG A 120 2.70 -19.36 46.99
CA ARG A 120 1.83 -20.20 47.83
C ARG A 120 2.56 -21.41 48.43
N CYS A 121 3.60 -21.91 47.76
CA CYS A 121 4.47 -22.99 48.21
C CYS A 121 5.41 -22.55 49.34
N CYS A 122 6.00 -21.34 49.28
CA CYS A 122 6.97 -20.86 50.27
C CYS A 122 6.36 -20.21 51.53
N CYS A 123 5.09 -19.78 51.52
CA CYS A 123 4.48 -19.03 52.64
C CYS A 123 3.84 -19.89 53.74
N CYS A 124 3.74 -21.21 53.58
CA CYS A 124 3.14 -22.09 54.59
C CYS A 124 4.21 -22.98 55.23
N TRP A 125 4.50 -22.76 56.51
CA TRP A 125 5.53 -23.45 57.30
C TRP A 125 5.22 -24.93 57.61
N LEU A 126 4.28 -25.54 56.86
CA LEU A 126 3.81 -26.91 57.02
C LEU A 126 3.41 -27.51 55.65
N CYS A 127 4.30 -27.46 54.63
CA CYS A 127 4.01 -28.09 53.33
C CYS A 127 4.68 -29.47 53.20
N ASP A 128 3.92 -30.53 53.49
CA ASP A 128 4.21 -31.91 53.05
C ASP A 128 3.34 -32.31 51.82
N SER A 129 2.72 -31.34 51.15
CA SER A 129 1.71 -31.55 50.09
C SER A 129 2.01 -30.80 48.78
N CYS A 130 3.26 -30.39 48.58
CA CYS A 130 3.68 -29.64 47.41
C CYS A 130 3.82 -30.50 46.13
N THR A 131 3.42 -31.79 46.17
CA THR A 131 3.46 -32.75 45.04
C THR A 131 2.19 -32.75 44.17
N GLY A 132 1.14 -32.01 44.56
CA GLY A 132 -0.16 -32.06 43.87
C GLY A 132 -0.51 -30.89 42.94
N ALA A 133 0.15 -29.75 43.11
CA ALA A 133 -0.33 -28.46 42.59
C ALA A 133 0.60 -27.77 41.58
N ASP A 134 1.61 -28.47 41.04
CA ASP A 134 2.41 -27.98 39.92
C ASP A 134 1.53 -27.69 38.68
N PRO A 135 1.51 -26.46 38.14
CA PRO A 135 0.77 -26.11 36.92
C PRO A 135 1.11 -27.01 35.72
N GLU A 136 2.34 -27.50 35.62
CA GLU A 136 2.81 -28.32 34.51
C GLU A 136 2.27 -29.75 34.60
N GLU A 137 2.33 -30.37 35.78
CA GLU A 137 1.66 -31.65 36.05
C GLU A 137 0.12 -31.56 35.94
N GLN A 138 -0.51 -30.44 36.30
CA GLN A 138 -1.94 -30.23 36.04
C GLN A 138 -2.26 -30.16 34.54
N ARG A 139 -1.44 -29.44 33.76
CA ARG A 139 -1.58 -29.33 32.30
C ARG A 139 -1.40 -30.71 31.64
N LYS A 140 -0.42 -31.50 32.10
CA LYS A 140 -0.16 -32.86 31.66
C LYS A 140 -1.31 -33.81 32.02
N ARG A 141 -1.85 -33.76 33.25
CA ARG A 141 -3.06 -34.51 33.66
C ARG A 141 -4.30 -34.09 32.88
N ALA A 142 -4.47 -32.81 32.57
CA ALA A 142 -5.57 -32.33 31.73
C ALA A 142 -5.44 -32.82 30.28
N TRP A 143 -4.23 -32.80 29.73
CA TRP A 143 -3.95 -33.38 28.41
C TRP A 143 -4.20 -34.90 28.40
N GLN A 144 -3.67 -35.65 29.38
CA GLN A 144 -3.91 -37.10 29.49
C GLN A 144 -5.40 -37.43 29.67
N ARG A 145 -6.18 -36.62 30.40
CA ARG A 145 -7.64 -36.78 30.50
C ARG A 145 -8.37 -36.52 29.19
N ARG A 146 -7.87 -35.62 28.34
CA ARG A 146 -8.42 -35.40 26.98
C ARG A 146 -8.11 -36.56 26.05
N VAL A 147 -6.87 -37.06 26.10
CA VAL A 147 -6.42 -38.24 25.35
C VAL A 147 -7.21 -39.50 25.76
N ALA A 148 -7.37 -39.75 27.07
CA ALA A 148 -8.14 -40.88 27.60
C ALA A 148 -9.64 -40.81 27.26
N LYS A 149 -10.19 -39.61 27.01
CA LYS A 149 -11.56 -39.40 26.54
C LYS A 149 -11.69 -39.43 25.01
N GLY A 150 -10.65 -39.79 24.27
CA GLY A 150 -10.65 -39.87 22.81
C GLY A 150 -10.78 -38.51 22.10
N LYS A 151 -10.53 -37.40 22.81
CA LYS A 151 -10.65 -36.03 22.27
C LYS A 151 -9.25 -35.47 22.02
N THR A 152 -8.57 -35.98 21.00
CA THR A 152 -7.30 -35.42 20.49
C THR A 152 -7.47 -34.61 19.21
N ALA A 153 -8.70 -34.24 18.85
CA ALA A 153 -8.92 -33.22 17.84
C ALA A 153 -8.56 -31.84 18.44
N VAL A 154 -7.54 -31.20 17.86
CA VAL A 154 -7.28 -29.77 18.04
C VAL A 154 -8.57 -29.02 17.68
N PRO A 155 -9.08 -28.09 18.51
CA PRO A 155 -10.15 -27.21 18.04
C PRO A 155 -9.57 -26.40 16.88
N ALA A 156 -10.03 -26.68 15.66
CA ALA A 156 -9.92 -25.72 14.57
C ALA A 156 -10.68 -24.47 15.01
N GLY A 157 -9.96 -23.43 15.41
CA GLY A 157 -10.62 -22.28 16.01
C GLY A 157 -9.68 -21.22 16.57
N ARG A 158 -8.84 -20.65 15.72
CA ARG A 158 -8.64 -19.19 15.61
C ARG A 158 -7.66 -18.90 14.47
N GLY A 159 -8.20 -18.30 13.41
CA GLY A 159 -7.45 -17.99 12.19
C GLY A 159 -8.30 -18.24 10.95
N GLN A 160 -9.40 -17.52 10.81
CA GLN A 160 -10.08 -17.36 9.53
C GLN A 160 -10.31 -15.86 9.32
N PRO A 161 -9.86 -15.30 8.18
CA PRO A 161 -10.15 -13.92 7.83
C PRO A 161 -11.66 -13.75 7.56
N PRO A 162 -12.23 -12.54 7.75
CA PRO A 162 -13.65 -12.32 7.58
C PRO A 162 -14.04 -12.46 6.10
N GLN A 163 -14.74 -13.55 5.77
CA GLN A 163 -15.34 -13.74 4.45
C GLN A 163 -16.63 -12.93 4.36
N GLN A 164 -16.55 -11.85 3.59
CA GLN A 164 -17.66 -10.99 3.22
C GLN A 164 -18.75 -11.80 2.50
N GLY A 165 -19.99 -11.65 2.96
CA GLY A 165 -21.15 -12.32 2.37
C GLY A 165 -21.37 -11.90 0.92
N ARG A 166 -21.58 -12.89 0.05
CA ARG A 166 -22.20 -12.69 -1.25
C ARG A 166 -23.19 -13.83 -1.48
N GLY A 167 -24.47 -13.47 -1.45
CA GLY A 167 -25.56 -14.37 -1.83
C GLY A 167 -25.51 -14.71 -3.32
N GLY A 168 -25.87 -15.96 -3.63
CA GLY A 168 -26.27 -16.43 -4.97
C GLY A 168 -27.38 -17.45 -4.73
N ALA A 169 -28.64 -17.12 -5.02
CA ALA A 169 -29.27 -17.14 -6.35
C ALA A 169 -29.52 -18.57 -6.82
N GLY A 170 -30.76 -19.02 -6.58
CA GLY A 170 -31.35 -20.12 -7.31
C GLY A 170 -31.86 -19.68 -8.67
N GLU A 171 -32.08 -20.70 -9.49
CA GLU A 171 -33.18 -20.89 -10.44
C GLU A 171 -32.83 -20.94 -11.93
N LYS A 172 -33.43 -21.96 -12.55
CA LYS A 172 -33.26 -22.39 -13.95
C LYS A 172 -34.29 -21.73 -14.86
N ALA A 173 -33.93 -21.76 -16.15
CA ALA A 173 -34.76 -22.04 -17.32
C ALA A 173 -35.44 -20.88 -18.10
N ASN A 174 -34.91 -20.72 -19.33
CA ASN A 174 -35.59 -20.84 -20.63
C ASN A 174 -36.75 -19.90 -21.03
N GLY A 175 -36.70 -19.43 -22.28
CA GLY A 175 -37.87 -18.95 -23.02
C GLY A 175 -37.62 -17.66 -23.80
N GLY A 176 -37.55 -17.77 -25.13
CA GLY A 176 -37.38 -16.63 -26.03
C GLY A 176 -38.68 -15.89 -26.36
N GLY A 177 -38.56 -14.91 -27.26
CA GLY A 177 -39.69 -14.18 -27.85
C GLY A 177 -39.32 -12.73 -28.15
N GLY A 178 -39.38 -12.36 -29.43
CA GLY A 178 -38.92 -11.07 -29.96
C GLY A 178 -39.90 -9.90 -29.80
N GLY A 179 -39.52 -8.75 -30.36
CA GLY A 179 -40.42 -7.60 -30.49
C GLY A 179 -39.73 -6.24 -30.51
N ASN A 180 -39.39 -5.77 -31.72
CA ASN A 180 -39.17 -4.40 -32.20
C ASN A 180 -39.24 -3.22 -31.22
N GLY A 181 -38.17 -2.41 -31.25
CA GLY A 181 -38.14 -1.03 -30.78
C GLY A 181 -37.05 -0.27 -31.50
N ALA A 182 -37.41 0.42 -32.58
CA ALA A 182 -36.55 1.35 -33.28
C ALA A 182 -36.13 2.49 -32.35
N GLY A 183 -34.82 2.66 -32.18
CA GLY A 183 -34.21 3.77 -31.47
C GLY A 183 -32.74 3.76 -31.85
N GLY A 184 -32.37 4.61 -32.81
CA GLY A 184 -31.02 4.68 -33.37
C GLY A 184 -29.99 4.83 -32.26
N LYS A 185 -29.19 3.79 -32.06
CA LYS A 185 -27.93 3.91 -31.33
C LYS A 185 -26.92 4.50 -32.30
N GLU A 186 -26.66 5.78 -32.12
CA GLU A 186 -25.49 6.45 -32.66
C GLU A 186 -24.26 5.61 -32.33
N GLN A 187 -23.59 5.19 -33.40
CA GLN A 187 -22.40 4.38 -33.35
C GLN A 187 -21.29 5.20 -32.68
N GLY A 188 -20.59 4.54 -31.76
CA GLY A 188 -19.50 5.13 -31.00
C GLY A 188 -18.38 5.64 -31.89
N GLY A 189 -17.78 6.74 -31.43
CA GLY A 189 -16.41 7.15 -31.75
C GLY A 189 -16.09 7.24 -33.23
N THR A 190 -16.69 8.20 -33.94
CA THR A 190 -16.07 8.67 -35.18
C THR A 190 -14.74 9.33 -34.78
N TYR A 191 -13.62 8.72 -35.18
CA TYR A 191 -12.33 9.40 -35.18
C TYR A 191 -12.52 10.74 -35.88
N ARG A 192 -12.39 11.83 -35.12
CA ARG A 192 -12.51 13.18 -35.63
C ARG A 192 -11.25 13.41 -36.44
N ASN A 193 -11.31 13.18 -37.75
CA ASN A 193 -10.20 13.45 -38.65
C ASN A 193 -9.76 14.90 -38.38
N PRO A 194 -8.50 15.16 -37.97
CA PRO A 194 -8.09 16.49 -37.57
C PRO A 194 -8.31 17.42 -38.76
N ASP A 195 -9.20 18.39 -38.62
CA ASP A 195 -9.65 19.27 -39.71
C ASP A 195 -8.61 20.38 -39.96
N ILE A 196 -7.34 20.00 -40.03
CA ILE A 196 -6.23 20.89 -40.32
C ILE A 196 -6.15 21.01 -41.83
N ARG A 197 -6.85 21.98 -42.40
CA ARG A 197 -6.85 22.25 -43.84
C ARG A 197 -5.91 23.39 -44.17
N LEU A 198 -4.84 23.10 -44.90
CA LEU A 198 -3.88 24.11 -45.35
C LEU A 198 -4.18 24.58 -46.79
N PRO A 199 -3.66 25.74 -47.22
CA PRO A 199 -3.67 26.16 -48.62
C PRO A 199 -3.03 25.12 -49.54
N ASP A 200 -3.47 25.02 -50.80
CA ASP A 200 -3.08 23.96 -51.74
C ASP A 200 -1.55 23.82 -51.93
N GLU A 201 -0.81 24.91 -51.78
CA GLU A 201 0.66 24.99 -51.82
C GLU A 201 1.37 24.24 -50.66
N HIS A 202 0.66 23.94 -49.56
CA HIS A 202 1.19 23.26 -48.38
C HIS A 202 0.55 21.89 -48.11
N ARG A 203 -0.17 21.31 -49.08
CA ARG A 203 -0.83 20.00 -48.96
C ARG A 203 0.10 18.84 -48.55
N GLY A 204 1.39 18.91 -48.93
CA GLY A 204 2.39 17.94 -48.49
C GLY A 204 2.71 18.03 -46.99
N VAL A 205 2.65 19.23 -46.42
CA VAL A 205 2.83 19.48 -44.98
C VAL A 205 1.60 19.06 -44.20
N GLU A 206 0.42 19.34 -44.73
CA GLU A 206 -0.89 18.91 -44.19
C GLU A 206 -0.92 17.41 -43.89
N MET A 207 -0.53 16.59 -44.87
CA MET A 207 -0.44 15.13 -44.70
C MET A 207 0.51 14.72 -43.57
N GLY A 208 1.67 15.38 -43.46
CA GLY A 208 2.62 15.11 -42.37
C GLY A 208 2.09 15.51 -40.99
N LEU A 209 1.29 16.58 -40.93
CA LEU A 209 0.69 17.05 -39.69
C LEU A 209 -0.44 16.13 -39.20
N HIS A 210 -1.26 15.62 -40.11
CA HIS A 210 -2.26 14.60 -39.77
C HIS A 210 -1.64 13.32 -39.24
N GLU A 211 -0.54 12.87 -39.85
CA GLU A 211 0.19 11.69 -39.39
C GLU A 211 0.76 11.90 -37.98
N GLU A 212 1.34 13.07 -37.72
CA GLU A 212 1.84 13.42 -36.38
C GLU A 212 0.71 13.52 -35.36
N THR A 213 -0.45 14.06 -35.75
CA THR A 213 -1.64 14.12 -34.90
C THR A 213 -2.15 12.73 -34.53
N ARG A 214 -2.16 11.77 -35.46
CA ARG A 214 -2.53 10.38 -35.14
C ARG A 214 -1.60 9.75 -34.12
N LYS A 215 -0.29 10.00 -34.22
CA LYS A 215 0.68 9.52 -33.22
C LYS A 215 0.45 10.16 -31.86
N GLN A 216 0.10 11.44 -31.84
CA GLN A 216 -0.25 12.13 -30.58
C GLN A 216 -1.47 11.47 -29.94
N ASP A 217 -2.54 11.24 -30.70
CA ASP A 217 -3.75 10.58 -30.21
C ASP A 217 -3.43 9.19 -29.65
N GLU A 218 -2.65 8.38 -30.36
CA GLU A 218 -2.25 7.05 -29.89
C GLU A 218 -1.45 7.12 -28.57
N VAL A 219 -0.49 8.05 -28.46
CA VAL A 219 0.28 8.23 -27.22
C VAL A 219 -0.61 8.74 -26.09
N ILE A 220 -1.57 9.63 -26.37
CA ILE A 220 -2.53 10.15 -25.39
C ILE A 220 -3.46 9.03 -24.89
N ASP A 221 -3.92 8.14 -25.77
CA ASP A 221 -4.72 6.98 -25.37
C ASP A 221 -3.92 6.04 -24.45
N GLN A 222 -2.64 5.80 -24.75
CA GLN A 222 -1.75 5.02 -23.89
C GLN A 222 -1.52 5.69 -22.53
N ILE A 223 -1.35 7.02 -22.51
CA ILE A 223 -1.28 7.83 -21.29
C ILE A 223 -2.56 7.65 -20.48
N HIS A 224 -3.73 7.75 -21.12
CA HIS A 224 -5.02 7.62 -20.44
C HIS A 224 -5.15 6.25 -19.76
N ALA A 225 -4.89 5.16 -20.50
CA ALA A 225 -4.92 3.81 -19.95
C ALA A 225 -3.90 3.63 -18.81
N GLY A 226 -2.70 4.21 -18.94
CA GLY A 226 -1.69 4.17 -17.89
C GLY A 226 -2.10 4.94 -16.63
N LEU A 227 -2.76 6.09 -16.77
CA LEU A 227 -3.31 6.86 -15.65
C LEU A 227 -4.46 6.14 -14.95
N GLU A 228 -5.32 5.43 -15.70
CA GLU A 228 -6.37 4.60 -15.09
C GLU A 228 -5.78 3.48 -14.23
N HIS A 229 -4.75 2.79 -14.71
CA HIS A 229 -4.03 1.78 -13.93
C HIS A 229 -3.40 2.39 -12.66
N LEU A 230 -2.74 3.55 -12.81
CA LEU A 230 -2.17 4.28 -11.67
C LEU A 230 -3.26 4.66 -10.66
N LEU A 231 -4.43 5.10 -11.10
CA LEU A 231 -5.56 5.42 -10.24
C LEU A 231 -6.08 4.19 -9.49
N GLU A 232 -6.23 3.06 -10.17
CA GLU A 232 -6.68 1.81 -9.56
C GLU A 232 -5.73 1.36 -8.46
N GLY A 233 -4.42 1.29 -8.75
CA GLY A 233 -3.45 0.91 -7.73
C GLY A 233 -3.33 1.96 -6.62
N ALA A 234 -3.55 3.26 -6.89
CA ALA A 234 -3.58 4.29 -5.85
C ALA A 234 -4.77 4.10 -4.89
N ARG A 235 -5.94 3.73 -5.42
CA ARG A 235 -7.10 3.34 -4.59
C ARG A 235 -6.82 2.09 -3.77
N GLY A 236 -6.17 1.07 -4.37
CA GLY A 236 -5.75 -0.14 -3.68
C GLY A 236 -4.79 0.15 -2.53
N MET A 237 -3.71 0.91 -2.79
CA MET A 237 -2.76 1.35 -1.76
C MET A 237 -3.43 2.18 -0.67
N HIS A 238 -4.37 3.08 -1.02
CA HIS A 238 -5.09 3.87 -0.03
C HIS A 238 -5.97 3.01 0.88
N GLY A 239 -6.68 2.02 0.31
CA GLY A 239 -7.47 1.07 1.08
C GLY A 239 -6.62 0.22 2.03
N GLU A 240 -5.48 -0.27 1.53
CA GLU A 240 -4.53 -1.06 2.31
C GLU A 240 -3.90 -0.23 3.45
N LEU A 241 -3.49 1.01 3.18
CA LEU A 241 -2.97 1.93 4.20
C LEU A 241 -4.03 2.24 5.27
N ALA A 242 -5.28 2.43 4.89
CA ALA A 242 -6.36 2.66 5.86
C ALA A 242 -6.60 1.43 6.74
N ALA A 243 -6.52 0.22 6.17
CA ALA A 243 -6.61 -1.02 6.93
C ALA A 243 -5.42 -1.19 7.88
N GLN A 244 -4.19 -0.98 7.40
CA GLN A 244 -2.98 -1.06 8.20
C GLN A 244 -2.97 -0.03 9.34
N ASN A 245 -3.43 1.20 9.12
CA ASN A 245 -3.54 2.20 10.20
C ASN A 245 -4.43 1.72 11.36
N LYS A 246 -5.59 1.14 11.03
CA LYS A 246 -6.48 0.58 12.05
C LYS A 246 -5.84 -0.59 12.80
N GLU A 247 -5.08 -1.43 12.09
CA GLU A 247 -4.38 -2.55 12.70
C GLU A 247 -3.22 -2.05 13.59
N LEU A 248 -2.50 -1.01 13.17
CA LEU A 248 -1.45 -0.34 13.96
C LEU A 248 -1.97 0.18 15.29
N ASP A 249 -3.13 0.83 15.30
CA ASP A 249 -3.76 1.28 16.54
C ASP A 249 -4.02 0.10 17.49
N ALA A 250 -4.59 -1.00 16.96
CA ALA A 250 -4.86 -2.20 17.75
C ALA A 250 -3.57 -2.88 18.26
N LEU A 251 -2.50 -2.84 17.47
CA LEU A 251 -1.19 -3.36 17.86
C LEU A 251 -0.58 -2.51 18.97
N ASP A 252 -0.67 -1.19 18.88
CA ASP A 252 -0.14 -0.27 19.89
C ASP A 252 -0.84 -0.46 21.24
N ASP A 253 -2.18 -0.56 21.24
CA ASP A 253 -2.97 -0.87 22.43
C ASP A 253 -2.53 -2.21 23.06
N LYS A 254 -2.38 -3.24 22.23
CA LYS A 254 -1.92 -4.56 22.68
C LYS A 254 -0.49 -4.52 23.20
N ALA A 255 0.37 -3.67 22.64
CA ALA A 255 1.77 -3.53 23.02
C ALA A 255 1.89 -2.84 24.36
N ALA A 256 1.12 -1.78 24.57
CA ALA A 256 0.99 -1.11 25.86
C ALA A 256 0.53 -2.10 26.94
N ALA A 257 -0.56 -2.84 26.69
CA ALA A 257 -1.07 -3.83 27.63
C ALA A 257 -0.06 -4.94 27.94
N THR A 258 0.61 -5.48 26.92
CA THR A 258 1.63 -6.54 27.10
C THR A 258 2.83 -6.01 27.89
N ARG A 259 3.29 -4.79 27.60
CA ARG A 259 4.39 -4.14 28.32
C ARG A 259 4.05 -3.93 29.80
N ASP A 260 2.84 -3.48 30.10
CA ASP A 260 2.41 -3.30 31.48
C ASP A 260 2.33 -4.62 32.24
N ARG A 261 1.83 -5.69 31.60
CA ARG A 261 1.85 -7.04 32.17
C ARG A 261 3.27 -7.55 32.42
N ILE A 262 4.20 -7.36 31.48
CA ILE A 262 5.62 -7.70 31.69
C ILE A 262 6.17 -6.97 32.92
N ASN A 263 5.89 -5.66 33.04
CA ASN A 263 6.35 -4.87 34.18
C ASN A 263 5.72 -5.34 35.50
N ASP A 264 4.44 -5.69 35.50
CA ASP A 264 3.76 -6.21 36.68
C ASP A 264 4.30 -7.59 37.07
N VAL A 265 4.46 -8.52 36.11
CA VAL A 265 5.11 -9.82 36.34
C VAL A 265 6.52 -9.64 36.89
N ASN A 266 7.31 -8.71 36.34
CA ASN A 266 8.67 -8.44 36.80
C ASN A 266 8.68 -7.83 38.22
N LYS A 267 7.77 -6.90 38.53
CA LYS A 267 7.60 -6.36 39.90
C LYS A 267 7.13 -7.44 40.88
N ASN A 268 6.11 -8.21 40.52
CA ASN A 268 5.53 -9.29 41.31
C ASN A 268 6.47 -10.49 41.43
N SER A 269 7.43 -10.62 40.51
CA SER A 269 8.41 -11.68 40.58
C SER A 269 9.16 -11.64 41.89
N GLN A 270 9.37 -10.47 42.54
CA GLN A 270 9.97 -10.24 43.87
C GLN A 270 11.02 -11.26 44.36
N LEU A 271 11.68 -11.96 43.45
CA LEU A 271 12.83 -12.81 43.68
C LEU A 271 14.06 -11.93 43.94
N ARG A 272 13.99 -10.63 43.61
CA ARG A 272 14.97 -9.63 44.05
C ARG A 272 14.93 -9.40 45.57
N ASN A 273 13.78 -9.56 46.24
CA ASN A 273 13.68 -9.45 47.69
C ASN A 273 13.97 -10.79 48.40
N MET A 274 13.73 -11.94 47.74
CA MET A 274 14.15 -13.26 48.24
C MET A 274 15.68 -13.47 48.14
N ALA A 275 16.34 -12.91 47.11
CA ALA A 275 17.81 -12.92 47.00
C ALA A 275 18.50 -11.90 47.93
N GLY A 276 17.72 -10.98 48.52
CA GLY A 276 18.17 -10.02 49.53
C GLY A 276 18.09 -10.53 50.97
N ILE A 277 17.87 -11.84 51.19
CA ILE A 277 18.11 -12.47 52.50
C ILE A 277 19.62 -12.53 52.70
N ARG A 278 20.15 -11.39 53.15
CA ARG A 278 21.29 -11.18 54.03
C ARG A 278 22.17 -12.43 54.19
N LEU A 279 23.20 -12.55 53.35
CA LEU A 279 24.45 -13.20 53.74
C LEU A 279 24.90 -12.53 55.05
N LYS A 280 24.60 -13.19 56.17
CA LYS A 280 25.29 -13.00 57.44
C LYS A 280 26.37 -14.06 57.53
#